data_AF-A0A0S7ZRJ2-F1
#
_entry.id   AF-A0A0S7ZRJ2-F1
#
_cell.length_a   1.000
_cell.length_b   1.000
_cell.length_c   1.000
_cell.angle_alpha   90.00
_cell.angle_beta   90.00
_cell.angle_gamma   90.00
#
_symmetry.space_group_name_H-M   'P 1'
#
loop_
_entity.id
_entity.type
_entity.pdbx_description
1 polymer ?
#
loop_
_entity_poly.entity_id
_entity_poly.type
_entity_poly.pdbx_seq_one_letter_code
_entity_poly.pdbx_strand_id
1 'polypeptide(L)'
;MSNENQKLDRAEELKQELHALRSNFERIIERYSLNVKAQIEEIIEILEQKRENDEKVPVPKSKELEALISKIQKLKLKPEKGRKKDLNRIQRVLGELASVFQI
;
A
#
# COMPACT_ATOMS: atom_id res chain seq x y z
N MET A 1 34.38 -34.20 -9.67
CA MET A 1 34.50 -32.74 -9.90
C MET A 1 35.28 -32.14 -8.75
N SER A 2 36.15 -31.14 -8.98
CA SER A 2 36.88 -30.47 -7.90
C SER A 2 35.89 -29.78 -6.94
N ASN A 3 36.18 -29.79 -5.63
CA ASN A 3 35.39 -29.11 -4.59
C ASN A 3 35.18 -27.61 -4.91
N GLU A 4 36.15 -27.02 -5.62
CA GLU A 4 36.10 -25.62 -6.07
C GLU A 4 35.07 -25.39 -7.18
N ASN A 5 34.94 -26.30 -8.15
CA ASN A 5 33.93 -26.19 -9.21
C ASN A 5 32.52 -26.32 -8.63
N GLN A 6 32.32 -27.24 -7.68
CA GLN A 6 31.02 -27.39 -7.02
C GLN A 6 30.63 -26.13 -6.24
N LYS A 7 31.60 -25.45 -5.62
CA LYS A 7 31.36 -24.17 -4.92
C LYS A 7 30.97 -23.05 -5.90
N LEU A 8 31.58 -23.01 -7.08
CA LEU A 8 31.25 -22.03 -8.12
C LEU A 8 29.85 -22.27 -8.70
N ASP A 9 29.49 -23.54 -8.95
CA ASP A 9 28.15 -23.90 -9.42
C ASP A 9 27.07 -23.46 -8.41
N ARG A 10 27.29 -23.69 -7.11
CA ARG A 10 26.37 -23.23 -6.05
C ARG A 10 26.28 -21.72 -5.93
N ALA A 11 27.37 -21.01 -6.18
CA ALA A 11 27.35 -19.54 -6.18
C ALA A 11 26.54 -18.98 -7.34
N GLU A 12 26.63 -19.59 -8.53
CA GLU A 12 25.83 -19.18 -9.69
C GLU A 12 24.35 -19.52 -9.50
N GLU A 13 24.02 -20.69 -8.92
CA GLU A 13 22.65 -21.04 -8.51
C GLU A 13 22.07 -19.98 -7.54
N LEU A 14 22.79 -19.63 -6.48
CA LEU A 14 22.34 -18.61 -5.52
C LEU A 14 22.12 -17.25 -6.19
N LYS A 15 23.00 -16.86 -7.11
CA LYS A 15 22.87 -15.60 -7.86
C LYS A 15 21.59 -15.59 -8.70
N GLN A 16 21.27 -16.69 -9.38
CA GLN A 16 20.01 -16.82 -10.13
C GLN A 16 18.79 -16.70 -9.22
N GLU A 17 18.81 -17.38 -8.06
CA GLU A 17 17.75 -17.30 -7.06
C GLU A 17 17.58 -15.88 -6.50
N LEU A 18 18.67 -15.15 -6.25
CA LEU A 18 18.62 -13.76 -5.80
C LEU A 18 18.05 -12.82 -6.87
N HIS A 19 18.35 -13.05 -8.15
CA HIS A 19 17.71 -12.32 -9.24
C HIS A 19 16.21 -12.57 -9.30
N ALA A 20 15.79 -13.84 -9.16
CA ALA A 20 14.37 -14.20 -9.11
C ALA A 20 13.67 -13.56 -7.90
N LEU A 21 14.28 -13.64 -6.71
CA LEU A 21 13.77 -13.02 -5.49
C LEU A 21 13.59 -11.51 -5.66
N ARG A 22 14.59 -10.82 -6.24
CA ARG A 22 14.51 -9.38 -6.52
C ARG A 22 13.36 -9.07 -7.47
N SER A 23 13.22 -9.80 -8.57
CA SER A 23 12.12 -9.60 -9.53
C SER A 23 10.75 -9.81 -8.89
N ASN A 24 10.61 -10.85 -8.06
CA ASN A 24 9.38 -11.10 -7.32
C ASN A 24 9.07 -9.99 -6.30
N PHE A 25 10.09 -9.50 -5.58
CA PHE A 25 9.93 -8.38 -4.65
C PHE A 25 9.43 -7.12 -5.37
N GLU A 26 10.03 -6.77 -6.51
CA GLU A 26 9.61 -5.61 -7.33
C GLU A 26 8.14 -5.74 -7.76
N ARG A 27 7.73 -6.90 -8.28
CA ARG A 27 6.33 -7.17 -8.66
C ARG A 27 5.36 -7.09 -7.48
N ILE A 28 5.74 -7.61 -6.32
CA ILE A 28 4.93 -7.52 -5.10
C ILE A 28 4.70 -6.07 -4.72
N ILE A 29 5.76 -5.25 -4.74
CA ILE A 29 5.66 -3.83 -4.39
C ILE A 29 4.81 -3.06 -5.41
N GLU A 30 4.97 -3.34 -6.70
CA GLU A 30 4.15 -2.73 -7.76
C GLU A 30 2.66 -3.04 -7.56
N ARG A 31 2.32 -4.32 -7.39
CA ARG A 31 0.94 -4.76 -7.16
C ARG A 31 0.36 -4.19 -5.88
N TYR A 32 1.13 -4.21 -4.81
CA TYR A 32 0.76 -3.60 -3.53
C TYR A 32 0.47 -2.11 -3.69
N SER A 33 1.35 -1.38 -4.37
CA SER A 33 1.20 0.06 -4.63
C SER A 33 -0.05 0.33 -5.44
N LEU A 34 -0.32 -0.47 -6.48
CA LEU A 34 -1.53 -0.33 -7.30
C LEU A 34 -2.79 -0.49 -6.46
N ASN A 35 -2.86 -1.52 -5.62
CA ASN A 35 -4.02 -1.78 -4.76
C ASN A 35 -4.25 -0.64 -3.76
N VAL A 36 -3.19 -0.16 -3.11
CA VAL A 36 -3.27 0.96 -2.15
C VAL A 36 -3.73 2.25 -2.84
N LYS A 37 -3.23 2.52 -4.05
CA LYS A 37 -3.66 3.69 -4.84
C LYS A 37 -5.12 3.59 -5.24
N ALA A 38 -5.57 2.42 -5.70
CA ALA A 38 -6.97 2.19 -6.07
C ALA A 38 -7.92 2.44 -4.90
N GLN A 39 -7.57 1.98 -3.69
CA GLN A 39 -8.37 2.24 -2.48
C GLN A 39 -8.45 3.74 -2.14
N ILE A 40 -7.35 4.48 -2.31
CA ILE A 40 -7.34 5.93 -2.10
C ILE A 40 -8.25 6.61 -3.14
N GLU A 41 -8.13 6.20 -4.41
CA GLU A 41 -8.88 6.77 -5.52
C GLU A 41 -10.38 6.53 -5.35
N GLU A 42 -10.80 5.33 -4.97
CA GLU A 42 -12.20 5.00 -4.70
C GLU A 42 -12.82 5.92 -3.62
N ILE A 43 -12.07 6.22 -2.55
CA ILE A 43 -12.52 7.15 -1.51
C ILE A 43 -12.60 8.59 -2.05
N ILE A 44 -11.65 9.01 -2.89
CA ILE A 44 -11.66 10.33 -3.54
C ILE A 44 -12.86 10.44 -4.48
N GLU A 45 -13.10 9.45 -5.34
CA GLU A 45 -14.23 9.41 -6.26
C GLU A 45 -15.57 9.50 -5.50
N ILE A 46 -15.73 8.77 -4.39
CA ILE A 46 -16.93 8.88 -3.55
C ILE A 46 -17.12 10.31 -3.02
N LEU A 47 -16.03 10.98 -2.63
CA LEU A 47 -16.09 12.37 -2.14
C LEU A 47 -16.36 13.39 -3.26
N GLU A 48 -15.89 13.11 -4.47
CA GLU A 48 -16.05 13.98 -5.65
C GLU A 48 -17.42 13.83 -6.31
N GLN A 49 -17.90 12.60 -6.55
CA GLN A 49 -19.20 12.31 -7.14
C GLN A 49 -20.37 12.88 -6.32
N LYS A 50 -20.19 12.99 -4.99
CA LYS A 50 -21.13 13.65 -4.08
C LYS A 50 -21.30 15.15 -4.32
N ARG A 51 -20.34 15.81 -4.99
CA ARG A 51 -20.49 17.24 -5.36
C ARG A 51 -21.33 17.42 -6.62
N GLU A 52 -21.40 16.42 -7.48
CA GLU A 52 -22.01 16.52 -8.82
C GLU A 52 -23.40 15.89 -8.88
N ASN A 53 -23.65 14.80 -8.16
CA ASN A 53 -24.92 14.09 -8.17
C ASN A 53 -25.62 14.14 -6.81
N ASP A 54 -26.87 14.59 -6.79
CA ASP A 54 -27.79 14.67 -5.63
C ASP A 54 -28.25 13.26 -5.13
N GLU A 55 -27.49 12.20 -5.43
CA GLU A 55 -27.78 10.83 -5.03
C GLU A 55 -27.15 10.45 -3.69
N LYS A 56 -27.95 9.76 -2.88
CA LYS A 56 -27.77 9.48 -1.45
C LYS A 56 -26.68 8.43 -1.17
N VAL A 57 -25.43 8.70 -1.53
CA VAL A 57 -24.33 7.97 -0.88
C VAL A 57 -24.13 8.59 0.51
N PRO A 58 -24.31 7.84 1.62
CA PRO A 58 -24.23 8.40 2.95
C PRO A 58 -22.86 9.08 3.15
N VAL A 59 -22.90 10.38 3.46
CA VAL A 59 -21.70 11.14 3.86
C VAL A 59 -21.47 10.89 5.34
N PRO A 60 -20.25 10.51 5.75
CA PRO A 60 -19.92 10.43 7.17
C PRO A 60 -20.20 11.76 7.87
N LYS A 61 -20.55 11.71 9.16
CA LYS A 61 -20.83 12.91 9.95
C LYS A 61 -19.57 13.78 10.05
N SER A 62 -19.71 15.10 10.20
CA SER A 62 -18.56 16.04 10.33
C SER A 62 -17.53 15.57 11.36
N LYS A 63 -17.98 15.08 12.51
CA LYS A 63 -17.12 14.56 13.58
C LYS A 63 -16.28 13.35 13.14
N GLU A 64 -16.83 12.48 12.28
CA GLU A 64 -16.12 11.32 11.74
C GLU A 64 -15.08 11.76 10.71
N LEU A 65 -15.44 12.71 9.84
CA LEU A 65 -14.51 13.31 8.87
C LEU A 65 -13.35 14.03 9.57
N GLU A 66 -13.62 14.84 10.58
CA GLU A 66 -12.60 15.53 11.40
C GLU A 66 -11.65 14.53 12.07
N ALA A 67 -12.18 13.42 12.60
CA ALA A 67 -11.36 12.37 13.20
C ALA A 67 -10.44 11.71 12.15
N LEU A 68 -10.96 11.41 10.96
CA LEU A 68 -10.18 10.83 9.86
C LEU A 68 -9.10 11.79 9.36
N ILE A 69 -9.43 13.06 9.15
CA ILE A 69 -8.47 14.13 8.78
C ILE A 69 -7.36 14.22 9.82
N SER A 70 -7.71 14.28 11.11
CA SER A 70 -6.73 14.36 12.20
C SER A 70 -5.79 13.15 12.21
N LYS A 71 -6.30 11.95 11.94
CA LYS A 71 -5.48 10.73 11.86
C LYS A 71 -4.50 10.78 10.69
N ILE A 72 -4.96 11.17 9.49
CA ILE A 72 -4.10 11.31 8.31
C ILE A 72 -2.99 12.32 8.58
N GLN A 73 -3.33 13.50 9.11
CA GLN A 73 -2.36 14.56 9.42
C GLN A 73 -1.32 14.14 10.47
N LYS A 74 -1.68 13.24 11.40
CA LYS A 74 -0.78 12.73 12.45
C LYS A 74 0.08 11.55 12.00
N LEU A 75 -0.08 11.04 10.76
CA LEU A 75 0.76 9.98 10.24
C LEU A 75 2.21 10.43 10.10
N LYS A 76 3.08 9.91 10.97
CA LYS A 76 4.53 10.12 10.90
C LYS A 76 5.16 9.19 9.87
N LEU A 77 4.89 9.44 8.58
CA LEU A 77 5.48 8.73 7.45
C LEU A 77 6.91 9.22 7.18
N LYS A 78 7.81 8.33 6.76
CA LYS A 78 9.16 8.67 6.32
C LYS A 78 9.45 8.02 4.96
N PRO A 79 8.97 8.62 3.84
CA PRO A 79 9.04 8.02 2.50
C PRO A 79 10.45 7.58 2.11
N GLU A 80 11.44 8.45 2.30
CA GLU A 80 12.86 8.20 2.01
C GLU A 80 13.49 7.02 2.75
N LYS A 81 12.81 6.47 3.76
CA LYS A 81 13.30 5.35 4.57
C LYS A 81 12.71 4.00 4.17
N GLY A 82 11.75 3.95 3.24
CA GLY A 82 11.16 2.71 2.73
C GLY A 82 10.62 1.77 3.82
N ARG A 83 10.14 2.32 4.95
CA ARG A 83 9.86 1.51 6.14
C ARG A 83 8.56 0.73 5.99
N LYS A 84 8.63 -0.60 6.13
CA LYS A 84 7.45 -1.48 6.23
C LYS A 84 6.39 -0.97 7.21
N LYS A 85 6.80 -0.37 8.33
CA LYS A 85 5.84 0.17 9.31
C LYS A 85 5.02 1.35 8.78
N ASP A 86 5.53 2.10 7.82
CA ASP A 86 4.82 3.23 7.22
C ASP A 86 3.76 2.70 6.24
N LEU A 87 4.08 1.65 5.49
CA LEU A 87 3.12 0.91 4.67
C LEU A 87 1.95 0.36 5.53
N ASN A 88 2.27 -0.28 6.65
CA ASN A 88 1.25 -0.80 7.57
C ASN A 88 0.36 0.30 8.17
N ARG A 89 0.91 1.50 8.41
CA ARG A 89 0.14 2.64 8.94
C ARG A 89 -0.86 3.16 7.91
N ILE A 90 -0.43 3.25 6.64
CA ILE A 90 -1.30 3.65 5.53
C ILE A 90 -2.46 2.66 5.41
N GLN A 91 -2.18 1.35 5.36
CA GLN A 91 -3.23 0.33 5.28
C GLN A 91 -4.21 0.37 6.44
N ARG A 92 -3.73 0.62 7.66
CA ARG A 92 -4.62 0.76 8.82
C ARG A 92 -5.59 1.93 8.64
N VAL A 93 -5.10 3.08 8.20
CA VAL A 93 -5.95 4.27 7.95
C VAL A 93 -6.91 4.01 6.81
N LEU A 94 -6.50 3.31 5.74
CA LEU A 94 -7.39 2.93 4.65
C LEU A 94 -8.49 1.96 5.11
N GLY A 95 -8.20 1.00 5.98
CA GLY A 95 -9.23 0.12 6.54
C GLY A 95 -10.24 0.87 7.41
N GLU A 96 -9.81 1.88 8.15
CA GLU A 96 -10.73 2.75 8.92
C GLU A 96 -11.58 3.63 8.00
N LEU A 97 -10.99 4.18 6.93
CA LEU A 97 -11.71 4.95 5.92
C LEU A 97 -12.77 4.07 5.23
N ALA A 98 -12.38 2.90 4.75
CA ALA A 98 -13.27 1.92 4.11
C ALA A 98 -14.48 1.59 5.01
N SER A 99 -14.25 1.33 6.30
CA SER A 99 -15.33 1.11 7.28
C SER A 99 -16.29 2.30 7.42
N VAL A 100 -15.80 3.54 7.29
CA VAL A 100 -16.62 4.76 7.40
C VAL A 100 -17.39 5.03 6.12
N PHE A 101 -16.80 4.73 4.96
CA PHE A 101 -17.42 4.89 3.64
C PHE A 101 -18.25 3.67 3.20
N GLN A 102 -18.24 2.58 3.97
CA GLN A 102 -18.96 1.32 3.72
C GLN A 102 -18.53 0.62 2.42
N ILE A 103 -17.22 0.65 2.15
CA ILE A 103 -16.55 -0.05 1.03
C ILE A 103 -15.54 -1.07 1.55
#